data_AF-A0A9D7GUM2-F1
#
_entry.id   AF-A0A9D7GUM2-F1
#
_cell.length_a   1.000
_cell.length_b   1.000
_cell.length_c   1.000
_cell.angle_alpha   90.00
_cell.angle_beta   90.00
_cell.angle_gamma   90.00
#
_symmetry.space_group_name_H-M   'P 1'
#
loop_
_entity.id
_entity.type
_entity.pdbx_description
1 polymer ?
#
loop_
_entity_poly.entity_id
_entity_poly.type
_entity_poly.pdbx_seq_one_letter_code
_entity_poly.pdbx_strand_id
1 'polypeptide(L)' 'MENQEKQFTRGFNHGYLLARYLPDLMTNIVKGINSTSDYFQGFFSGEKEWELENSRSQLDDLKHIRRESKSRERNIERDE' A
#
# COMPACT_ATOMS: atom_id res chain seq x y z
N MET A 1 -15.20 -1.49 -24.80
CA MET A 1 -15.28 -0.93 -23.43
C MET A 1 -15.33 -2.03 -22.38
N GLU A 2 -16.34 -2.90 -22.33
CA GLU A 2 -16.49 -3.91 -21.26
C GLU A 2 -15.29 -4.87 -21.09
N ASN A 3 -14.62 -5.26 -22.19
CA ASN A 3 -13.44 -6.12 -22.11
C ASN A 3 -12.20 -5.39 -21.55
N GLN A 4 -12.09 -4.08 -21.83
CA GLN A 4 -10.98 -3.26 -21.35
C GLN A 4 -11.06 -3.02 -19.85
N GLU A 5 -12.27 -2.73 -19.37
CA GLU A 5 -12.56 -2.60 -17.94
C GLU A 5 -12.26 -3.90 -17.19
N LYS A 6 -12.66 -5.07 -17.73
CA LYS A 6 -12.33 -6.37 -17.15
C LYS A 6 -10.83 -6.62 -17.08
N GLN A 7 -10.05 -6.20 -18.09
CA GLN A 7 -8.59 -6.32 -18.07
C GLN A 7 -7.97 -5.41 -17.02
N PHE A 8 -8.43 -4.16 -16.94
CA PHE A 8 -7.99 -3.21 -15.92
C PHE A 8 -8.23 -3.74 -14.51
N THR A 9 -9.46 -4.16 -14.19
CA THR A 9 -9.80 -4.69 -12.86
C THR A 9 -8.98 -5.92 -12.49
N ARG A 10 -8.74 -6.84 -13.44
CA ARG A 10 -7.86 -7.99 -13.21
C ARG A 10 -6.43 -7.57 -12.93
N GLY A 11 -5.91 -6.66 -13.73
CA GLY A 11 -4.60 -6.06 -13.53
C GLY A 11 -4.48 -5.47 -12.14
N PHE A 12 -5.43 -4.61 -11.76
CA PHE A 12 -5.50 -3.95 -10.46
C PHE A 12 -5.42 -4.94 -9.31
N ASN A 13 -6.30 -5.94 -9.30
CA ASN A 13 -6.33 -6.94 -8.24
C ASN A 13 -5.01 -7.70 -8.13
N HIS A 14 -4.42 -8.09 -9.27
CA HIS A 14 -3.14 -8.80 -9.27
C HIS A 14 -1.99 -7.92 -8.79
N GLY A 15 -1.92 -6.67 -9.24
CA GLY A 15 -0.88 -5.72 -8.84
C GLY A 15 -0.93 -5.44 -7.34
N TYR A 16 -2.12 -5.22 -6.79
CA TYR A 16 -2.33 -5.02 -5.35
C TYR A 16 -1.86 -6.24 -4.54
N LEU A 17 -2.29 -7.45 -4.91
CA LEU A 17 -1.91 -8.68 -4.20
C LEU A 17 -0.41 -8.96 -4.32
N LEU A 18 0.19 -8.70 -5.48
CA LEU A 18 1.61 -8.94 -5.68
C LEU A 18 2.46 -7.96 -4.85
N ALA A 19 2.09 -6.68 -4.83
CA ALA A 19 2.76 -5.69 -4.00
C ALA A 19 2.69 -6.07 -2.51
N ARG A 20 1.53 -6.58 -2.06
CA ARG A 20 1.32 -7.03 -0.68
C ARG A 20 2.15 -8.23 -0.25
N TYR A 21 2.25 -9.24 -1.10
CA TYR A 21 2.82 -10.55 -0.70
C TYR A 21 4.19 -10.84 -1.29
N LEU A 22 4.54 -10.23 -2.42
CA LEU A 22 5.76 -10.50 -3.19
C LEU A 22 6.40 -9.18 -3.71
N PRO A 23 6.77 -8.23 -2.83
CA PRO A 23 7.22 -6.88 -3.23
C PRO A 23 8.49 -6.87 -4.09
N ASP A 24 9.42 -7.81 -3.88
CA ASP A 24 10.63 -7.91 -4.70
C ASP A 24 10.32 -8.32 -6.15
N LEU A 25 9.39 -9.26 -6.31
CA LEU A 25 8.91 -9.66 -7.63
C LEU A 25 8.17 -8.51 -8.30
N MET A 26 7.35 -7.79 -7.55
CA MET A 26 6.64 -6.61 -8.05
C MET A 26 7.61 -5.56 -8.60
N THR A 27 8.62 -5.21 -7.81
CA THR A 27 9.68 -4.27 -8.19
C THR A 27 10.38 -4.68 -9.49
N ASN A 28 10.66 -5.97 -9.66
CA ASN A 28 11.31 -6.48 -10.86
C ASN A 28 10.39 -6.39 -12.09
N ILE A 29 9.10 -6.67 -11.92
CA ILE A 29 8.10 -6.59 -13.00
C ILE A 29 7.93 -5.14 -13.45
N VAL A 30 7.80 -4.19 -12.52
CA VAL A 30 7.62 -2.76 -12.83
C VAL A 30 8.83 -2.19 -13.58
N LYS A 31 10.04 -2.61 -13.23
CA LYS A 31 11.27 -2.20 -13.93
C LYS A 31 11.38 -2.80 -15.34
N GLY A 32 10.84 -4.01 -15.55
CA GLY A 32 11.00 -4.76 -16.79
C GLY A 32 9.91 -4.51 -17.83
N ILE A 33 8.73 -4.02 -17.43
CA ILE A 33 7.57 -3.89 -18.30
C ILE A 33 7.26 -2.43 -18.58
N ASN A 34 7.39 -2.05 -19.85
CA ASN A 34 6.85 -0.80 -20.36
C ASN A 34 5.71 -1.12 -21.34
N SER A 35 4.49 -1.24 -20.82
CA SER A 35 3.29 -1.57 -21.59
C SER A 35 2.18 -0.57 -21.31
N THR A 36 1.48 -0.17 -22.38
CA THR A 36 0.31 0.71 -22.31
C THR A 36 -1.01 -0.05 -22.22
N SER A 37 -0.99 -1.39 -22.12
CA SER A 37 -2.23 -2.18 -22.06
C SER A 37 -3.04 -1.88 -20.80
N ASP A 38 -4.37 -1.94 -20.92
CA ASP A 38 -5.31 -1.69 -19.81
C ASP A 38 -5.04 -2.59 -18.60
N TYR A 39 -4.61 -3.84 -18.83
CA TYR A 39 -4.20 -4.75 -17.77
C TYR A 39 -3.00 -4.20 -16.99
N PHE A 40 -1.92 -3.78 -17.68
CA PHE A 40 -0.74 -3.25 -17.00
C PHE A 40 -1.00 -1.89 -16.36
N GLN A 41 -1.87 -1.04 -16.94
CA GLN A 41 -2.32 0.17 -16.27
C GLN A 41 -3.05 -0.15 -14.94
N GLY A 42 -3.94 -1.15 -14.96
CA GLY A 42 -4.59 -1.65 -13.76
C GLY A 42 -3.58 -2.17 -12.75
N PHE A 43 -2.64 -3.00 -13.20
CA PHE A 43 -1.60 -3.61 -12.38
C PHE A 43 -0.75 -2.58 -11.63
N PHE A 44 -0.26 -1.53 -12.30
CA PHE A 44 0.48 -0.44 -11.66
C PHE A 44 -0.40 0.43 -10.75
N SER A 45 -1.69 0.53 -11.05
CA SER A 45 -2.63 1.24 -10.18
C SER A 45 -2.89 0.47 -8.88
N GLY A 46 -3.01 -0.86 -8.96
CA GLY A 46 -3.16 -1.72 -7.79
C GLY A 46 -1.94 -1.72 -6.87
N GLU A 47 -0.74 -1.69 -7.46
CA GLU A 47 0.52 -1.47 -6.71
C GLU A 47 0.45 -0.22 -5.84
N LYS A 48 0.16 0.92 -6.47
CA LYS A 48 0.14 2.23 -5.82
C LYS A 48 -0.91 2.31 -4.73
N GLU A 49 -2.07 1.67 -4.93
CA GLU A 49 -3.10 1.62 -3.90
C GLU A 49 -2.60 0.90 -2.65
N TRP A 50 -1.92 -0.24 -2.81
CA TRP A 50 -1.32 -0.95 -1.68
C TRP A 50 -0.23 -0.13 -0.99
N GLU A 51 0.66 0.52 -1.75
CA GLU A 51 1.70 1.39 -1.18
C GLU A 51 1.11 2.53 -0.35
N LEU A 52 0.02 3.13 -0.84
CA LEU A 52 -0.69 4.19 -0.15
C LEU A 52 -1.36 3.68 1.13
N GLU A 53 -2.04 2.53 1.07
CA GLU A 53 -2.66 1.89 2.23
C GLU A 53 -1.62 1.54 3.30
N ASN A 54 -0.53 0.90 2.90
CA ASN A 54 0.56 0.53 3.79
C ASN A 54 1.19 1.78 4.45
N SER A 55 1.42 2.84 3.68
CA SER A 55 1.93 4.11 4.21
C SER A 55 0.98 4.75 5.23
N ARG A 56 -0.34 4.71 4.97
CA ARG A 56 -1.35 5.20 5.90
C ARG A 56 -1.38 4.38 7.19
N SER A 57 -1.33 3.05 7.09
CA SER A 57 -1.27 2.15 8.25
C SER A 57 -0.06 2.47 9.13
N GLN A 58 1.12 2.60 8.53
CA GLN A 58 2.35 2.94 9.25
C GLN A 58 2.26 4.31 9.95
N LEU A 59 1.66 5.31 9.31
CA LEU A 59 1.45 6.62 9.93
C LEU A 59 0.50 6.56 11.13
N ASP A 60 -0.54 5.74 11.04
CA ASP A 60 -1.49 5.57 12.14
C ASP A 60 -0.86 4.82 13.31
N ASP A 61 -0.07 3.78 13.06
CA ASP A 61 0.71 3.08 14.09
C ASP A 61 1.65 4.05 14.84
N LEU A 62 2.34 4.94 14.10
CA LEU A 62 3.18 5.98 14.70
C LEU A 62 2.39 6.97 15.56
N LYS A 63 1.18 7.36 15.14
CA LYS A 63 0.30 8.23 15.95
C LYS A 63 -0.14 7.52 17.22
N HIS A 64 -0.42 6.22 17.17
CA HIS A 64 -0.78 5.42 18.33
C HIS A 64 0.38 5.37 19.33
N ILE A 65 1.59 5.03 18.88
CA ILE A 65 2.80 5.03 19.72
C ILE A 65 3.00 6.40 20.38
N ARG A 66 2.90 7.50 19.62
CA ARG A 66 3.07 8.86 20.16
C ARG A 66 2.03 9.20 21.23
N ARG A 67 0.79 8.74 21.09
CA ARG A 67 -0.27 8.98 22.07
C ARG A 67 -0.02 8.19 23.36
N GLU A 68 0.44 6.95 23.25
CA GLU A 68 0.78 6.10 24.40
C GLU A 68 1.99 6.64 25.17
N SER A 69 3.03 7.13 24.50
CA SER A 69 4.16 7.76 25.19
C SER A 69 3.71 8.99 25.99
N LYS A 70 2.86 9.85 25.39
CA LYS A 70 2.30 11.03 26.08
C LYS A 70 1.35 10.71 27.23
N SER A 71 0.67 9.56 27.22
CA SER A 71 -0.15 9.16 28.37
C SER A 71 0.71 8.61 29.50
N ARG A 72 1.79 7.89 29.19
CA ARG A 72 2.76 7.41 30.18
C ARG A 72 3.51 8.55 30.85
N GLU A 73 4.01 9.54 30.10
CA GLU A 73 4.68 10.73 30.67
C GLU A 73 3.79 11.48 31.68
N ARG A 74 2.51 11.69 31.34
CA ARG A 74 1.56 12.39 32.23
C ARG A 74 1.16 11.60 33.48
N ASN A 75 1.33 10.28 33.49
CA ASN A 75 1.10 9.48 34.70
C ASN A 75 2.31 9.56 35.64
N ILE A 76 3.53 9.61 35.10
CA ILE A 76 4.74 9.76 35.91
C ILE A 76 4.76 11.11 36.64
N GLU A 77 4.36 12.21 35.98
CA GLU A 77 4.26 13.54 36.60
C GLU A 77 3.17 13.68 37.69
N ARG A 78 2.24 12.71 37.81
CA ARG A 78 1.17 12.76 38.82
C ARG A 78 1.48 11.98 40.09
N ASP A 79 2.50 11.12 40.05
CA ASP A 79 2.91 10.26 41.15
C ASP A 79 4.13 10.82 41.93
N GLU A 80 4.59 12.04 41.58
CA GLU A 80 5.57 12.86 42.33
C GLU A 80 4.89 14.01 43.09
#